data_AF-A0AAE0NIM4-F1
#
_entry.id   AF-A0AAE0NIM4-F1
#
_cell.length_a   1.000
_cell.length_b   1.000
_cell.length_c   1.000
_cell.angle_alpha   90.00
_cell.angle_beta   90.00
_cell.angle_gamma   90.00
#
_symmetry.space_group_name_H-M   'P 1'
#
loop_
_entity.id
_entity.type
_entity.pdbx_description
1 polymer ?
#
loop_
_entity_poly.entity_id
_entity_poly.type
_entity_poly.pdbx_seq_one_letter_code
_entity_poly.pdbx_strand_id
1 'polypeptide(L)'
;MSEAGAIPYYSYALNGITLAIGSALIYTGVWGTFVNPLSLAKFFGLPTATRENVVLFPSSTGRNLGAGIFVWILTLLGERRTLGIFLLCWSWAGIADTKILYEHPRGQDKWMHVRNILILWTLGPLLIRSAA
;
A
#
# COMPACT_ATOMS: atom_id res chain seq x y z
N MET A 1 -26.44 -9.49 25.13
CA MET A 1 -26.42 -8.87 23.78
C MET A 1 -26.28 -7.36 24.00
N SER A 2 -25.07 -6.81 23.90
CA SER A 2 -24.92 -5.35 23.85
C SER A 2 -24.81 -4.96 22.39
N GLU A 3 -25.92 -4.47 21.83
CA GLU A 3 -25.92 -3.65 20.62
C GLU A 3 -25.21 -2.34 20.96
N ALA A 4 -23.89 -2.38 21.06
CA ALA A 4 -23.08 -1.19 20.92
C ALA A 4 -23.22 -0.79 19.46
N GLY A 5 -24.21 0.06 19.17
CA GLY A 5 -24.46 0.62 17.85
C GLY A 5 -23.13 1.04 17.25
N ALA A 6 -22.70 0.32 16.22
CA ALA A 6 -21.41 0.56 15.58
C ALA A 6 -21.42 2.00 15.08
N ILE A 7 -20.65 2.84 15.77
CA ILE A 7 -20.64 4.28 15.59
C ILE A 7 -20.33 4.56 14.11
N PRO A 8 -21.23 5.25 13.35
CA PRO A 8 -21.05 5.49 11.92
C PRO A 8 -19.69 6.10 11.57
N TYR A 9 -19.16 6.93 12.48
CA TYR A 9 -17.84 7.57 12.36
C TYR A 9 -16.67 6.58 12.24
N TYR A 10 -16.70 5.43 12.94
CA TYR A 10 -15.66 4.41 12.82
C TYR A 10 -15.66 3.77 11.42
N SER A 11 -16.86 3.52 10.89
CA SER A 11 -17.10 3.06 9.52
C SER A 11 -16.53 4.02 8.46
N TYR A 12 -16.84 5.31 8.61
CA TYR A 12 -16.38 6.35 7.69
C TYR A 12 -14.87 6.59 7.79
N ALA A 13 -14.30 6.53 9.00
CA ALA A 13 -12.87 6.66 9.21
C ALA A 13 -12.08 5.55 8.50
N LEU A 14 -12.52 4.29 8.64
CA LEU A 14 -11.88 3.17 7.95
C LEU A 14 -11.94 3.33 6.43
N ASN A 15 -13.09 3.71 5.88
CA ASN A 15 -13.23 3.97 4.45
C ASN A 15 -12.35 5.13 3.97
N GLY A 16 -12.25 6.21 4.76
CA GLY A 16 -11.38 7.34 4.45
C GLY A 16 -9.90 6.95 4.42
N ILE A 17 -9.46 6.14 5.39
CA ILE A 17 -8.09 5.63 5.44
C ILE A 17 -7.80 4.70 4.26
N THR A 18 -8.72 3.79 3.91
CA THR A 18 -8.50 2.89 2.77
C THR A 18 -8.49 3.63 1.45
N LEU A 19 -9.35 4.65 1.26
CA LEU A 19 -9.29 5.53 0.10
C LEU A 19 -7.96 6.28 0.01
N ALA A 20 -7.44 6.78 1.14
CA ALA A 20 -6.13 7.44 1.17
C ALA A 20 -4.99 6.49 0.75
N ILE A 21 -5.02 5.24 1.24
CA ILE A 21 -4.07 4.19 0.84
C ILE A 21 -4.20 3.89 -0.66
N GLY A 22 -5.42 3.67 -1.15
CA GLY A 22 -5.68 3.41 -2.57
C GLY A 22 -5.19 4.54 -3.46
N SER A 23 -5.43 5.79 -3.07
CA SER A 23 -4.95 6.98 -3.78
C SER A 23 -3.43 7.08 -3.77
N ALA A 24 -2.76 6.80 -2.66
CA ALA A 24 -1.29 6.79 -2.59
C ALA A 24 -0.68 5.69 -3.49
N LEU A 25 -1.30 4.51 -3.53
CA LEU A 25 -0.90 3.41 -4.41
C LEU A 25 -1.11 3.77 -5.89
N ILE A 26 -2.24 4.37 -6.26
CA ILE A 26 -2.50 4.87 -7.62
C ILE A 26 -1.48 5.95 -7.99
N TYR A 27 -1.26 6.93 -7.12
CA TYR A 27 -0.33 8.03 -7.36
C TYR A 27 1.09 7.53 -7.61
N THR A 28 1.60 6.69 -6.72
CA THR A 28 2.95 6.10 -6.88
C THR A 28 3.00 5.15 -8.07
N GLY A 29 1.90 4.46 -8.38
CA GLY A 29 1.79 3.62 -9.57
C GLY A 29 1.87 4.42 -10.87
N VAL A 30 1.14 5.52 -10.99
CA VAL A 30 1.18 6.41 -12.17
C VAL A 30 2.54 7.08 -12.29
N TRP A 31 3.04 7.66 -11.19
CA TRP A 31 4.32 8.37 -11.21
C TRP A 31 5.47 7.43 -11.60
N GLY A 32 5.49 6.24 -11.02
CA GLY A 32 6.54 5.25 -11.24
C GLY A 32 6.49 4.57 -12.60
N THR A 33 5.30 4.32 -13.11
CA THR A 33 5.13 3.56 -14.35
C THR A 33 5.25 4.47 -15.58
N PHE A 34 4.67 5.67 -15.53
CA PHE A 34 4.48 6.50 -16.73
C PHE A 34 5.25 7.81 -16.73
N VAL A 35 5.62 8.35 -15.57
CA VAL A 35 6.16 9.72 -15.49
C VAL A 35 7.67 9.73 -15.22
N ASN A 36 8.12 9.14 -14.11
CA ASN A 36 9.54 9.15 -13.74
C ASN A 36 9.91 7.99 -12.79
N PRO A 37 10.12 6.77 -13.32
CA PRO A 37 10.53 5.60 -12.53
C PRO A 37 11.81 5.83 -11.74
N LEU A 38 12.77 6.57 -12.32
CA LEU A 38 14.06 6.83 -11.68
C LEU A 38 13.92 7.66 -10.40
N SER A 39 13.16 8.75 -10.48
CA SER A 39 12.92 9.61 -9.32
C SER A 39 12.19 8.86 -8.22
N LEU A 40 11.18 8.07 -8.60
CA LEU A 40 10.41 7.30 -7.64
C LEU A 40 11.23 6.17 -6.99
N ALA A 41 12.11 5.50 -7.75
CA ALA A 41 13.03 4.50 -7.20
C ALA A 41 13.95 5.10 -6.12
N LYS A 42 14.48 6.30 -6.38
CA LYS A 42 15.29 7.03 -5.39
C LYS A 42 14.47 7.40 -4.16
N PHE A 43 13.25 7.89 -4.35
CA PHE A 43 12.33 8.19 -3.26
C PHE A 43 11.99 6.97 -2.40
N PHE A 44 11.91 5.78 -2.98
CA PHE A 44 11.67 4.52 -2.25
C PHE A 44 12.92 3.92 -1.59
N GLY A 45 14.05 4.63 -1.58
CA GLY A 45 15.25 4.23 -0.86
C GLY A 45 16.35 3.61 -1.71
N LEU A 46 16.29 3.72 -3.05
CA LEU A 46 17.36 3.29 -3.96
C LEU A 46 18.13 4.51 -4.52
N PRO A 47 18.96 5.21 -3.71
CA PRO A 47 19.59 6.47 -4.12
C PRO A 47 20.56 6.32 -5.29
N THR A 48 21.15 5.14 -5.47
CA THR A 48 22.08 4.82 -6.56
C THR A 48 21.40 4.27 -7.81
N ALA A 49 20.07 4.28 -7.87
CA ALA A 49 19.35 3.89 -9.06
C ALA A 49 19.82 4.70 -10.28
N THR A 50 20.07 4.01 -11.39
CA THR A 50 20.45 4.57 -12.70
C THR A 50 19.35 4.27 -13.71
N ARG A 51 19.35 4.96 -14.86
CA ARG A 51 18.36 4.71 -15.92
C ARG A 51 18.40 3.28 -16.46
N GLU A 52 19.57 2.66 -16.46
CA GLU A 52 19.78 1.29 -16.93
C GLU A 52 19.19 0.25 -15.96
N ASN A 53 19.26 0.51 -14.65
CA ASN A 53 18.85 -0.46 -13.64
C ASN A 53 17.36 -0.32 -13.24
N VAL A 54 16.72 0.82 -13.54
CA VAL A 54 15.29 1.06 -13.23
C VAL A 54 14.33 0.57 -14.30
N VAL A 55 14.80 -0.16 -15.31
CA VAL A 55 13.96 -0.69 -16.39
C VAL A 55 12.85 -1.63 -15.90
N LEU A 56 13.07 -2.32 -14.76
CA LEU A 56 12.07 -3.18 -14.13
C LEU A 56 11.20 -2.44 -13.09
N PHE A 57 11.54 -1.20 -12.75
CA PHE A 57 10.82 -0.42 -11.75
C PHE A 57 9.35 -0.14 -12.13
N PRO A 58 9.02 0.13 -13.42
CA PRO A 58 7.63 0.22 -13.88
C PRO A 58 6.79 -1.02 -13.59
N SER A 59 7.38 -2.22 -13.62
CA SER A 59 6.67 -3.46 -13.25
C SER A 59 6.26 -3.42 -11.78
N SER A 60 7.17 -3.00 -10.90
CA SER A 60 6.88 -2.84 -9.48
C SER A 60 5.74 -1.84 -9.24
N THR A 61 5.81 -0.68 -9.88
CA THR A 61 4.86 0.42 -9.68
C THR A 61 3.52 0.15 -10.39
N GLY A 62 3.51 -0.62 -11.47
CA GLY A 62 2.28 -1.13 -12.08
C GLY A 62 1.46 -1.98 -11.11
N ARG A 63 2.13 -2.76 -10.24
CA ARG A 63 1.44 -3.49 -9.16
C ARG A 63 0.78 -2.53 -8.17
N ASN A 64 1.42 -1.43 -7.80
CA ASN A 64 0.79 -0.41 -6.93
C ASN A 64 -0.45 0.18 -7.58
N LEU A 65 -0.41 0.47 -8.89
CA LEU A 65 -1.58 0.98 -9.61
C LEU A 65 -2.76 -0.01 -9.55
N GLY A 66 -2.51 -1.29 -9.85
CA GLY A 66 -3.52 -2.33 -9.78
C GLY A 66 -4.08 -2.52 -8.37
N ALA A 67 -3.21 -2.57 -7.36
CA ALA A 67 -3.61 -2.66 -5.96
C ALA A 67 -4.43 -1.47 -5.50
N GLY A 68 -4.04 -0.25 -5.88
CA GLY A 68 -4.76 0.96 -5.52
C GLY A 68 -6.17 1.03 -6.10
N ILE A 69 -6.33 0.63 -7.37
CA ILE A 69 -7.64 0.50 -8.01
C ILE A 69 -8.49 -0.55 -7.30
N PHE A 70 -7.91 -1.70 -6.96
CA PHE A 70 -8.62 -2.76 -6.23
C PHE A 70 -9.09 -2.30 -4.85
N VAL A 71 -8.25 -1.57 -4.11
CA VAL A 71 -8.60 -0.97 -2.81
C VAL A 71 -9.76 0.01 -2.95
N TRP A 72 -9.76 0.86 -3.99
CA TRP A 72 -10.86 1.77 -4.28
C TRP A 72 -12.17 1.01 -4.55
N ILE A 73 -12.14 0.02 -5.45
CA ILE A 73 -13.32 -0.77 -5.82
C ILE A 73 -13.92 -1.42 -4.57
N LEU A 74 -13.13 -2.16 -3.80
CA LEU A 74 -13.66 -2.85 -2.62
C LEU A 74 -14.13 -1.88 -1.52
N THR A 75 -13.51 -0.71 -1.40
CA THR A 75 -13.98 0.32 -0.46
C THR A 75 -15.36 0.85 -0.89
N LEU A 76 -15.56 1.13 -2.18
CA LEU A 76 -16.82 1.64 -2.73
C LEU A 76 -17.94 0.59 -2.71
N LEU A 77 -17.61 -0.68 -2.92
CA LEU A 77 -18.55 -1.80 -2.80
C LEU A 77 -18.89 -2.15 -1.34
N GLY A 78 -18.16 -1.60 -0.37
CA GLY A 78 -18.34 -1.93 1.05
C GLY A 78 -17.81 -3.31 1.45
N GLU A 79 -17.01 -3.94 0.59
CA GLU A 79 -16.46 -5.30 0.76
C GLU A 79 -15.27 -5.33 1.73
N ARG A 80 -15.52 -4.91 2.99
CA ARG A 80 -14.48 -4.68 4.00
C ARG A 80 -13.71 -5.94 4.38
N ARG A 81 -14.38 -7.09 4.45
CA ARG A 81 -13.72 -8.36 4.80
C ARG A 81 -12.68 -8.71 3.74
N THR A 82 -13.09 -8.71 2.47
CA THR A 82 -12.22 -8.97 1.32
C THR A 82 -11.09 -7.95 1.25
N LEU A 83 -11.39 -6.67 1.46
CA LEU A 83 -10.39 -5.61 1.48
C LEU A 83 -9.35 -5.81 2.58
N GLY A 84 -9.79 -6.14 3.81
CA GLY A 84 -8.88 -6.39 4.92
C GLY A 84 -7.96 -7.59 4.70
N ILE A 85 -8.49 -8.68 4.13
CA ILE A 85 -7.69 -9.85 3.71
C ILE A 85 -6.67 -9.43 2.66
N PHE A 86 -7.11 -8.68 1.64
CA PHE A 86 -6.23 -8.18 0.59
C PHE A 86 -5.09 -7.32 1.16
N LEU A 87 -5.36 -6.38 2.08
CA LEU A 87 -4.33 -5.52 2.67
C LEU A 87 -3.30 -6.33 3.49
N LEU A 88 -3.75 -7.38 4.19
CA LEU A 88 -2.83 -8.29 4.87
C LEU A 88 -1.92 -9.03 3.87
N CYS A 89 -2.48 -9.56 2.79
CA CYS A 89 -1.68 -10.20 1.73
C CYS A 89 -0.74 -9.19 1.06
N TRP A 90 -1.22 -7.97 0.80
CA TRP A 90 -0.45 -6.90 0.17
C TRP A 90 0.76 -6.44 1.00
N SER A 91 0.76 -6.69 2.32
CA SER A 91 1.93 -6.42 3.17
C SER A 91 3.20 -7.12 2.68
N TRP A 92 3.09 -8.23 1.95
CA TRP A 92 4.23 -8.91 1.31
C TRP A 92 4.96 -8.05 0.27
N ALA A 93 4.26 -7.13 -0.42
CA ALA A 93 4.92 -6.18 -1.30
C ALA A 93 5.89 -5.30 -0.50
N GLY A 94 5.44 -4.77 0.65
CA GLY A 94 6.29 -3.99 1.55
C GLY A 94 7.44 -4.81 2.16
N ILE A 95 7.21 -6.08 2.49
CA ILE A 95 8.25 -6.98 3.00
C ILE A 95 9.33 -7.21 1.93
N ALA A 96 8.93 -7.48 0.68
CA ALA A 96 9.86 -7.64 -0.44
C ALA A 96 10.67 -6.36 -0.69
N ASP A 97 10.02 -5.20 -0.71
CA ASP A 97 10.71 -3.91 -0.89
C ASP A 97 11.68 -3.63 0.26
N THR A 98 11.28 -3.92 1.50
CA THR A 98 12.17 -3.82 2.68
C THR A 98 13.38 -4.74 2.53
N LYS A 99 13.19 -5.99 2.10
CA LYS A 99 14.28 -6.96 1.89
C LYS A 99 15.28 -6.46 0.84
N ILE A 100 14.80 -5.94 -0.28
CA ILE A 100 15.65 -5.32 -1.32
C ILE A 100 16.52 -4.22 -0.71
N LEU A 101 15.96 -3.36 0.13
CA LEU A 101 16.71 -2.27 0.77
C LEU A 101 17.72 -2.74 1.81
N TYR A 102 17.47 -3.87 2.48
CA TYR A 102 18.44 -4.46 3.40
C TYR A 102 19.62 -5.11 2.65
N GLU A 103 19.37 -5.70 1.49
CA GLU A 103 20.43 -6.31 0.66
C GLU A 103 21.19 -5.27 -0.18
N HIS A 104 20.57 -4.13 -0.47
CA HIS A 104 21.22 -3.09 -1.26
C HIS A 104 22.27 -2.33 -0.43
N PRO A 105 23.54 -2.22 -0.88
CA PRO A 105 24.65 -1.64 -0.10
C PRO A 105 24.43 -0.19 0.37
N ARG A 106 23.57 0.55 -0.34
CA ARG A 106 23.18 1.92 -0.01
C ARG A 106 21.66 2.10 0.11
N GLY A 107 20.94 1.04 0.49
CA GLY A 107 19.48 1.10 0.68
C GLY A 107 19.12 2.04 1.83
N GLN A 108 18.24 3.00 1.55
CA GLN A 108 17.74 4.01 2.50
C GLN A 108 16.25 3.78 2.82
N ASP A 109 15.68 4.59 3.71
CA ASP A 109 14.23 4.66 3.99
C ASP A 109 13.55 3.35 4.40
N LYS A 110 14.29 2.38 4.93
CA LYS A 110 13.79 1.08 5.42
C LYS A 110 12.60 1.24 6.38
N TRP A 111 12.66 2.25 7.26
CA TRP A 111 11.61 2.54 8.24
C TRP A 111 10.30 3.01 7.62
N MET A 112 10.34 3.66 6.44
CA MET A 112 9.12 4.02 5.72
C MET A 112 8.34 2.75 5.33
N HIS A 113 9.05 1.73 4.82
CA HIS A 113 8.43 0.47 4.42
C HIS A 113 7.93 -0.34 5.63
N VAL A 114 8.72 -0.41 6.71
CA VAL A 114 8.28 -1.03 7.97
C VAL A 114 7.01 -0.36 8.50
N ARG A 115 6.95 0.97 8.52
CA ARG A 115 5.74 1.71 8.91
C ARG A 115 4.54 1.33 8.04
N ASN A 116 4.72 1.27 6.71
CA ASN A 116 3.64 0.92 5.80
C ASN A 116 3.13 -0.51 6.05
N ILE A 117 4.02 -1.48 6.32
CA ILE A 117 3.64 -2.85 6.70
C ILE A 117 2.78 -2.84 7.98
N LEU A 118 3.21 -2.11 9.02
CA LEU A 118 2.47 -2.02 10.28
C LEU A 118 1.08 -1.39 10.11
N ILE A 119 0.95 -0.39 9.24
CA ILE A 119 -0.34 0.19 8.88
C ILE A 119 -1.25 -0.88 8.28
N LEU A 120 -0.75 -1.70 7.34
CA LEU A 120 -1.54 -2.77 6.71
C LEU A 120 -1.90 -3.89 7.70
N TRP A 121 -0.97 -4.29 8.56
CA TRP A 121 -1.20 -5.30 9.60
C TRP A 121 -2.18 -4.85 10.68
N THR A 122 -2.31 -3.55 10.90
CA THR A 122 -3.31 -3.00 11.82
C THR A 122 -4.65 -2.81 11.13
N LEU A 123 -4.66 -2.24 9.93
CA LEU A 123 -5.89 -1.89 9.22
C LEU A 123 -6.62 -3.12 8.69
N GLY A 124 -5.90 -4.14 8.22
CA GLY A 124 -6.48 -5.38 7.70
C GLY A 124 -7.42 -6.07 8.71
N PRO A 125 -6.97 -6.39 9.93
CA PRO A 125 -7.81 -6.98 10.98
C PRO A 125 -8.96 -6.05 11.41
N LEU A 126 -8.75 -4.73 11.46
CA LEU A 126 -9.82 -3.78 11.78
C LEU A 126 -10.93 -3.77 10.72
N LEU A 127 -10.57 -3.88 9.44
CA LEU A 127 -11.53 -4.00 8.34
C LEU A 127 -12.27 -5.35 8.37
N ILE A 128 -11.56 -6.45 8.62
CA ILE A 128 -12.18 -7.78 8.74
C ILE A 128 -13.17 -7.81 9.90
N ARG A 129 -12.79 -7.27 11.07
CA ARG A 129 -13.65 -7.23 12.26
C ARG A 129 -14.86 -6.31 12.10
N SER A 130 -14.75 -5.27 11.28
CA SER A 130 -15.82 -4.29 11.02
C SER A 130 -16.72 -4.63 9.84
N ALA A 131 -16.47 -5.76 9.17
CA ALA A 131 -17.39 -6.33 8.19
C ALA A 131 -18.58 -6.95 8.94
N ALA A 132 -19.72 -6.26 8.87
CA ALA A 132 -21.00 -6.75 9.38
C ALA A 132 -21.48 -7.99 8.59
#